data_AF-A0A954MDN5-F1
#
_entry.id   AF-A0A954MDN5-F1
#
_cell.length_a   1.000
_cell.length_b   1.000
_cell.length_c   1.000
_cell.angle_alpha   90.00
_cell.angle_beta   90.00
_cell.angle_gamma   90.00
#
_symmetry.space_group_name_H-M   'P 1'
#
loop_
_entity.id
_entity.type
_entity.pdbx_description
1 polymer ?
#
loop_
_entity_poly.entity_id
_entity_poly.type
_entity_poly.pdbx_seq_one_letter_code
_entity_poly.pdbx_strand_id
1 'polypeptide(L)'
;MQARRLTADGIDRFEDFLQRLKENPTSRLPSHALTDDRLSEAIDLKLEVEPLQAQTRMEVAEHVFRLLRRDPETLRIDKGFWCWLSLFWFNELCPVVHGQRVPGDRFRWIAELDNTHRAWRHLLAGPYQIYRAHRDDPERALALLCGTIHQRSDLLAQIASRPSLVTCKAVVGGATQLYYNSETDRIRRGVSGKGPGSARRFADVLSQLDLTW
;
A
#
# COMPACT_ATOMS: atom_id res chain seq x y z
N MET A 1 18.36 -7.33 6.78
CA MET A 1 18.14 -8.70 6.29
C MET A 1 18.18 -8.66 4.78
N GLN A 2 19.03 -9.47 4.18
CA GLN A 2 19.12 -9.58 2.72
C GLN A 2 17.74 -9.96 2.15
N ALA A 3 17.23 -9.12 1.24
CA ALA A 3 15.95 -9.31 0.59
C ALA A 3 15.98 -10.55 -0.30
N ARG A 4 14.82 -11.19 -0.33
CA ARG A 4 14.48 -12.36 -1.14
C ARG A 4 13.10 -12.11 -1.75
N ARG A 5 12.60 -13.06 -2.54
CA ARG A 5 11.20 -13.11 -2.97
C ARG A 5 10.58 -14.42 -2.50
N LEU A 6 9.31 -14.41 -2.11
CA LEU A 6 8.61 -15.66 -1.81
C LEU A 6 8.35 -16.45 -3.10
N THR A 7 8.55 -17.76 -3.03
CA THR A 7 8.13 -18.69 -4.09
C THR A 7 6.60 -18.84 -4.08
N ALA A 8 6.03 -19.59 -5.02
CA ALA A 8 4.60 -19.92 -4.99
C ALA A 8 4.20 -20.58 -3.65
N ASP A 9 4.95 -21.59 -3.22
CA ASP A 9 4.76 -22.28 -1.94
C ASP A 9 4.87 -21.31 -0.74
N GLY A 10 5.80 -20.35 -0.81
CA GLY A 10 5.95 -19.32 0.22
C GLY A 10 4.76 -18.37 0.29
N ILE A 11 4.22 -17.97 -0.85
CA ILE A 11 3.01 -17.14 -0.95
C ILE A 11 1.81 -17.90 -0.39
N ASP A 12 1.62 -19.16 -0.76
CA ASP A 12 0.53 -20.00 -0.26
C ASP A 12 0.63 -20.17 1.26
N ARG A 13 1.85 -20.41 1.78
CA ARG A 13 2.09 -20.49 3.23
C ARG A 13 1.76 -19.19 3.96
N PHE A 14 2.05 -18.04 3.34
CA PHE A 14 1.72 -16.74 3.89
C PHE A 14 0.21 -16.49 3.86
N GLU A 15 -0.47 -16.89 2.79
CA GLU A 15 -1.91 -16.81 2.65
C GLU A 15 -2.64 -17.67 3.70
N ASP A 16 -2.22 -18.92 3.89
CA ASP A 16 -2.72 -19.82 4.94
C ASP A 16 -2.57 -19.21 6.33
N PHE A 17 -1.47 -18.50 6.57
CA PHE A 17 -1.26 -17.78 7.82
C PHE A 17 -2.27 -16.64 7.98
N LEU A 18 -2.49 -15.82 6.95
CA LEU A 18 -3.45 -14.72 6.99
C LEU A 18 -4.89 -15.21 7.22
N GLN A 19 -5.26 -16.36 6.64
CA GLN A 19 -6.56 -16.98 6.86
C GLN A 19 -6.69 -17.48 8.31
N ARG A 20 -5.72 -18.26 8.80
CA ARG A 20 -5.71 -18.75 10.19
C ARG A 20 -5.70 -17.63 11.21
N LEU A 21 -5.05 -16.50 10.90
CA LEU A 21 -4.98 -15.35 11.80
C LEU A 21 -6.35 -14.72 12.07
N LYS A 22 -7.31 -14.83 11.12
CA LYS A 22 -8.68 -14.33 11.32
C LYS A 22 -9.46 -15.15 12.34
N GLU A 23 -9.19 -16.45 12.42
CA GLU A 23 -9.84 -17.39 13.33
C GLU A 23 -9.11 -17.49 14.66
N ASN A 24 -7.77 -17.41 14.61
CA ASN A 24 -6.88 -17.49 15.76
C ASN A 24 -5.87 -16.33 15.74
N PRO A 25 -6.16 -15.21 16.43
CA PRO A 25 -5.31 -14.01 16.46
C PRO A 25 -3.89 -14.22 17.01
N THR A 26 -3.63 -15.33 17.70
CA THR A 26 -2.31 -15.69 18.25
C THR A 26 -1.48 -16.58 17.32
N SER A 27 -2.01 -16.93 16.14
CA SER A 27 -1.32 -17.76 15.13
C SER A 27 0.11 -17.29 14.87
N ARG A 28 1.11 -18.17 14.98
CA ARG A 28 2.51 -17.76 14.82
C ARG A 28 2.81 -17.32 13.38
N LEU A 29 3.49 -16.18 13.23
CA LEU A 29 3.98 -15.68 11.95
C LEU A 29 4.95 -16.71 11.34
N PRO A 30 4.83 -17.10 10.05
CA PRO A 30 5.74 -18.03 9.40
C PRO A 30 7.06 -17.33 9.00
N SER A 31 7.78 -16.76 9.98
CA SER A 31 9.02 -16.01 9.72
C SER A 31 10.13 -16.84 9.07
N HIS A 32 10.13 -18.16 9.25
CA HIS A 32 11.06 -19.08 8.56
C HIS A 32 10.94 -18.99 7.02
N ALA A 33 9.75 -18.65 6.49
CA ALA A 33 9.55 -18.50 5.05
C ALA A 33 10.36 -17.34 4.45
N LEU A 34 10.89 -16.43 5.28
CA LEU A 34 11.75 -15.34 4.84
C LEU A 34 13.16 -15.80 4.45
N THR A 35 13.59 -17.00 4.88
CA THR A 35 14.95 -17.53 4.64
C THR A 35 14.97 -18.95 4.07
N ASP A 36 13.90 -19.72 4.24
CA ASP A 36 13.81 -21.09 3.74
C ASP A 36 13.87 -21.10 2.20
N ASP A 37 14.79 -21.87 1.64
CA ASP A 37 15.05 -21.94 0.19
C ASP A 37 13.90 -22.57 -0.62
N ARG A 38 12.97 -23.29 0.03
CA ARG A 38 11.75 -23.80 -0.62
C ARG A 38 10.67 -22.72 -0.69
N LEU A 39 10.61 -21.86 0.32
CA LEU A 39 9.56 -20.85 0.49
C LEU A 39 9.98 -19.47 -0.03
N SER A 40 11.27 -19.26 -0.26
CA SER A 40 11.83 -18.02 -0.76
C SER A 40 13.07 -18.27 -1.59
N GLU A 41 13.36 -17.39 -2.53
CA GLU A 41 14.56 -17.43 -3.36
C GLU A 41 15.27 -16.08 -3.34
N ALA A 42 16.59 -16.10 -3.54
CA ALA A 42 17.39 -14.89 -3.62
C ALA A 42 16.95 -14.02 -4.82
N ILE A 43 16.96 -12.71 -4.65
CA ILE A 43 16.87 -11.78 -5.77
C ILE A 43 18.28 -11.47 -6.29
N ASP A 44 18.40 -11.19 -7.58
CA ASP A 44 19.67 -10.81 -8.24
C ASP A 44 20.07 -9.35 -7.93
N LEU A 45 19.95 -8.98 -6.65
CA LEU A 45 20.28 -7.66 -6.13
C LEU A 45 20.66 -7.77 -4.66
N LYS A 46 21.82 -7.20 -4.30
CA LYS A 46 22.19 -7.01 -2.90
C LYS A 46 21.38 -5.85 -2.33
N LEU A 47 20.33 -6.20 -1.60
CA LEU A 47 19.36 -5.29 -1.02
C LEU A 47 19.15 -5.70 0.43
N GLU A 48 19.59 -4.87 1.36
CA GLU A 48 19.35 -5.08 2.78
C GLU A 48 18.07 -4.35 3.19
N VAL A 49 17.18 -5.07 3.87
CA VAL A 49 15.91 -4.54 4.39
C VAL A 49 15.96 -4.52 5.91
N GLU A 50 15.68 -3.37 6.49
CA GLU A 50 15.66 -3.13 7.93
C GLU A 50 14.20 -3.11 8.45
N PRO A 51 13.97 -3.36 9.76
CA PRO A 51 12.66 -3.18 10.36
C PRO A 51 12.06 -1.80 10.05
N LEU A 52 10.75 -1.76 9.81
CA LEU A 52 10.07 -0.54 9.36
C LEU A 52 9.88 0.43 10.54
N GLN A 53 10.40 1.65 10.40
CA GLN A 53 10.26 2.71 11.41
C GLN A 53 9.22 3.80 11.04
N ALA A 54 8.43 3.55 10.01
CA ALA A 54 7.49 4.53 9.45
C ALA A 54 6.11 4.47 10.13
N GLN A 55 5.54 5.62 10.43
CA GLN A 55 4.24 5.80 11.08
C GLN A 55 3.13 6.15 10.08
N THR A 56 3.49 6.86 9.00
CA THR A 56 2.54 7.32 7.98
C THR A 56 2.67 6.55 6.68
N ARG A 57 1.59 6.53 5.90
CA ARG A 57 1.58 5.91 4.57
C ARG A 57 2.57 6.62 3.62
N MET A 58 2.80 7.93 3.79
CA MET A 58 3.83 8.70 3.09
C MET A 58 5.24 8.21 3.41
N GLU A 59 5.60 8.09 4.69
CA GLU A 59 6.91 7.61 5.12
C GLU A 59 7.18 6.19 4.61
N VAL A 60 6.18 5.30 4.65
CA VAL A 60 6.33 3.95 4.09
C VAL A 60 6.54 4.02 2.58
N ALA A 61 5.76 4.83 1.87
CA ALA A 61 5.89 4.96 0.42
C ALA A 61 7.28 5.48 0.02
N GLU A 62 7.78 6.50 0.73
CA GLU A 62 9.12 7.04 0.54
C GLU A 62 10.21 6.02 0.89
N HIS A 63 10.07 5.30 2.01
CA HIS A 63 11.01 4.26 2.42
C HIS A 63 11.12 3.18 1.35
N VAL A 64 9.99 2.65 0.89
CA VAL A 64 9.94 1.66 -0.20
C VAL A 64 10.48 2.26 -1.49
N PHE A 65 10.15 3.51 -1.83
CA PHE A 65 10.68 4.17 -3.03
C PHE A 65 12.21 4.24 -3.02
N ARG A 66 12.82 4.60 -1.87
CA ARG A 66 14.28 4.60 -1.70
C ARG A 66 14.87 3.20 -1.78
N LEU A 67 14.21 2.21 -1.18
CA LEU A 67 14.63 0.81 -1.21
C LEU A 67 14.71 0.26 -2.65
N LEU A 68 13.71 0.58 -3.48
CA LEU A 68 13.61 0.08 -4.86
C LEU A 68 14.45 0.88 -5.88
N ARG A 69 15.12 1.97 -5.48
CA ARG A 69 15.81 2.90 -6.39
C ARG A 69 16.83 2.22 -7.32
N ARG A 70 17.45 1.12 -6.89
CA ARG A 70 18.48 0.40 -7.65
C ARG A 70 17.92 -0.44 -8.79
N ASP A 71 16.73 -1.00 -8.62
CA ASP A 71 16.06 -1.82 -9.63
C ASP A 71 14.53 -1.65 -9.56
N PRO A 72 14.04 -0.45 -9.89
CA PRO A 72 12.63 -0.11 -9.68
C PRO A 72 11.70 -0.79 -10.68
N GLU A 73 12.19 -1.25 -11.83
CA GLU A 73 11.33 -1.85 -12.86
C GLU A 73 11.11 -3.34 -12.63
N THR A 74 12.15 -4.09 -12.28
CA THR A 74 12.03 -5.53 -11.99
C THR A 74 11.27 -5.76 -10.69
N LEU A 75 11.70 -5.12 -9.59
CA LEU A 75 11.12 -5.34 -8.27
C LEU A 75 9.68 -4.84 -8.15
N ARG A 76 9.31 -3.82 -8.93
CA ARG A 76 7.94 -3.27 -8.92
C ARG A 76 6.90 -4.27 -9.39
N ILE A 77 7.24 -5.12 -10.36
CA ILE A 77 6.33 -6.12 -10.91
C ILE A 77 6.47 -7.50 -10.24
N ASP A 78 7.39 -7.63 -9.28
CA ASP A 78 7.69 -8.89 -8.61
C ASP A 78 6.75 -9.14 -7.43
N LYS A 79 5.70 -9.95 -7.68
CA LYS A 79 4.74 -10.36 -6.64
C LYS A 79 5.41 -11.04 -5.45
N GLY A 80 6.38 -11.92 -5.68
CA GLY A 80 7.08 -12.65 -4.62
C GLY A 80 7.84 -11.72 -3.69
N PHE A 81 8.47 -10.68 -4.27
CA PHE A 81 9.18 -9.65 -3.52
C PHE A 81 8.23 -8.80 -2.66
N TRP A 82 7.08 -8.36 -3.21
CA TRP A 82 6.08 -7.62 -2.42
C TRP A 82 5.51 -8.46 -1.28
N CYS A 83 5.22 -9.74 -1.52
CA CYS A 83 4.77 -10.65 -0.46
C CYS A 83 5.86 -10.86 0.59
N TRP A 84 7.13 -10.93 0.20
CA TRP A 84 8.27 -11.04 1.11
C TRP A 84 8.37 -9.80 2.01
N LEU A 85 8.29 -8.58 1.45
CA LEU A 85 8.28 -7.34 2.24
C LEU A 85 7.09 -7.29 3.21
N SER A 86 5.90 -7.67 2.74
CA SER A 86 4.69 -7.74 3.56
C SER A 86 4.82 -8.73 4.73
N LEU A 87 5.47 -9.87 4.52
CA LEU A 87 5.74 -10.86 5.57
C LEU A 87 6.83 -10.36 6.54
N PHE A 88 7.89 -9.74 6.00
CA PHE A 88 9.02 -9.23 6.78
C PHE A 88 8.57 -8.12 7.75
N TRP A 89 7.78 -7.17 7.25
CA TRP A 89 7.23 -6.06 8.04
C TRP A 89 5.84 -6.34 8.63
N PHE A 90 5.45 -7.61 8.75
CA PHE A 90 4.08 -7.96 9.14
C PHE A 90 3.69 -7.36 10.50
N ASN A 91 4.59 -7.39 11.48
CA ASN A 91 4.30 -6.94 12.83
C ASN A 91 4.16 -5.41 12.92
N GLU A 92 4.90 -4.69 12.09
CA GLU A 92 4.87 -3.22 11.99
C GLU A 92 3.64 -2.74 11.21
N LEU A 93 3.23 -3.49 10.20
CA LEU A 93 2.10 -3.14 9.33
C LEU A 93 0.73 -3.59 9.88
N CYS A 94 0.68 -4.71 10.60
CA CYS A 94 -0.58 -5.29 11.07
C CYS A 94 -1.07 -4.54 12.30
N PRO A 95 -2.24 -3.89 12.26
CA PRO A 95 -2.77 -3.22 13.44
C PRO A 95 -3.11 -4.23 14.52
N VAL A 96 -2.93 -3.81 15.78
CA VAL A 96 -3.38 -4.54 16.96
C VAL A 96 -4.56 -3.78 17.56
N VAL A 97 -5.71 -4.44 17.66
CA VAL A 97 -6.95 -3.89 18.21
C VAL A 97 -7.38 -4.77 19.38
N HIS A 98 -7.54 -4.19 20.57
CA HIS A 98 -7.83 -4.93 21.81
C HIS A 98 -6.87 -6.11 22.06
N GLY A 99 -5.58 -5.92 21.78
CA GLY A 99 -4.56 -6.96 21.96
C GLY A 99 -4.52 -8.04 20.88
N GLN A 100 -5.39 -7.96 19.87
CA GLN A 100 -5.49 -8.94 18.77
C GLN A 100 -5.01 -8.34 17.45
N ARG A 101 -4.25 -9.12 16.67
CA ARG A 101 -3.81 -8.71 15.33
C ARG A 101 -4.98 -8.76 14.34
N VAL A 102 -5.18 -7.67 13.61
CA VAL A 102 -6.28 -7.52 12.64
C VAL A 102 -5.71 -7.29 11.24
N PRO A 103 -5.38 -8.36 10.48
CA PRO A 103 -4.74 -8.22 9.17
C PRO A 103 -5.68 -7.59 8.12
N GLY A 104 -6.99 -7.68 8.33
CA GLY A 104 -7.99 -7.24 7.35
C GLY A 104 -8.03 -8.17 6.13
N ASP A 105 -8.17 -7.57 4.95
CA ASP A 105 -8.38 -8.29 3.70
C ASP A 105 -7.07 -8.82 3.09
N ARG A 106 -7.14 -9.95 2.37
CA ARG A 106 -5.99 -10.63 1.74
C ARG A 106 -5.16 -9.72 0.84
N PHE A 107 -5.82 -8.95 -0.03
CA PHE A 107 -5.18 -8.09 -1.03
C PHE A 107 -4.33 -6.95 -0.44
N ARG A 108 -4.38 -6.75 0.88
CA ARG A 108 -3.50 -5.83 1.60
C ARG A 108 -2.07 -6.37 1.71
N TRP A 109 -1.91 -7.69 1.66
CA TRP A 109 -0.68 -8.42 1.95
C TRP A 109 -0.14 -9.17 0.73
N ILE A 110 -1.04 -9.70 -0.10
CA ILE A 110 -0.71 -10.42 -1.32
C ILE A 110 -1.01 -9.49 -2.50
N ALA A 111 0.04 -9.02 -3.17
CA ALA A 111 -0.11 -8.06 -4.26
C ALA A 111 -0.77 -8.70 -5.49
N GLU A 112 -1.86 -8.09 -5.98
CA GLU A 112 -2.51 -8.42 -7.25
C GLU A 112 -2.05 -7.45 -8.34
N LEU A 113 -0.77 -7.54 -8.72
CA LEU A 113 -0.12 -6.54 -9.59
C LEU A 113 -0.71 -6.46 -11.01
N ASP A 114 -1.23 -7.58 -11.51
CA ASP A 114 -1.86 -7.65 -12.84
C ASP A 114 -3.24 -6.97 -12.88
N ASN A 115 -3.85 -6.72 -11.71
CA ASN A 115 -5.13 -6.06 -11.59
C ASN A 115 -4.94 -4.65 -11.03
N THR A 116 -4.76 -3.67 -11.92
CA THR A 116 -4.52 -2.26 -11.55
C THR A 116 -5.63 -1.68 -10.64
N HIS A 117 -6.87 -2.14 -10.78
CA HIS A 117 -7.99 -1.73 -9.92
C HIS A 117 -7.91 -2.27 -8.49
N ARG A 118 -7.06 -3.26 -8.22
CA ARG A 118 -6.88 -3.88 -6.90
C ARG A 118 -5.46 -3.71 -6.36
N ALA A 119 -4.46 -3.56 -7.22
CA ALA A 119 -3.06 -3.38 -6.86
C ALA A 119 -2.85 -2.22 -5.87
N TRP A 120 -3.62 -1.13 -5.99
CA TRP A 120 -3.54 0.01 -5.07
C TRP A 120 -3.94 -0.33 -3.62
N ARG A 121 -4.69 -1.41 -3.39
CA ARG A 121 -5.13 -1.83 -2.05
C ARG A 121 -4.03 -2.50 -1.23
N HIS A 122 -2.94 -2.91 -1.89
CA HIS A 122 -1.79 -3.49 -1.23
C HIS A 122 -1.11 -2.45 -0.33
N LEU A 123 -0.74 -2.84 0.90
CA LEU A 123 -0.21 -1.92 1.92
C LEU A 123 1.06 -1.21 1.46
N LEU A 124 1.95 -1.91 0.76
CA LEU A 124 3.25 -1.36 0.34
C LEU A 124 3.23 -0.87 -1.11
N ALA A 125 2.97 -1.79 -2.06
CA ALA A 125 2.87 -1.48 -3.48
C ALA A 125 1.92 -0.32 -3.81
N GLY A 126 0.73 -0.23 -3.20
CA GLY A 126 -0.22 0.86 -3.49
C GLY A 126 0.35 2.25 -3.20
N PRO A 127 0.74 2.54 -1.95
CA PRO A 127 1.41 3.79 -1.59
C PRO A 127 2.69 4.06 -2.39
N TYR A 128 3.52 3.04 -2.63
CA TYR A 128 4.71 3.17 -3.47
C TYR A 128 4.39 3.68 -4.88
N GLN A 129 3.36 3.13 -5.53
CA GLN A 129 2.96 3.57 -6.89
C GLN A 129 2.48 5.02 -6.89
N ILE A 130 1.71 5.43 -5.88
CA ILE A 130 1.26 6.82 -5.73
C ILE A 130 2.45 7.75 -5.55
N TYR A 131 3.35 7.43 -4.62
CA TYR A 131 4.56 8.24 -4.39
C TYR A 131 5.41 8.32 -5.66
N ARG A 132 5.65 7.20 -6.34
CA ARG A 132 6.42 7.17 -7.60
C ARG A 132 5.80 8.06 -8.68
N ALA A 133 4.48 8.10 -8.79
CA ALA A 133 3.77 8.93 -9.77
C ALA A 133 3.92 10.43 -9.50
N HIS A 134 4.08 10.82 -8.22
CA HIS A 134 4.22 12.21 -7.78
C HIS A 134 5.60 12.52 -7.19
N ARG A 135 6.62 11.72 -7.53
CA ARG A 135 7.97 11.83 -6.94
C ARG A 135 8.67 13.18 -7.19
N ASP A 136 8.20 13.95 -8.17
CA ASP A 136 8.68 15.31 -8.44
C ASP A 136 8.25 16.32 -7.37
N ASP A 137 7.17 16.01 -6.65
CA ASP A 137 6.58 16.82 -5.59
C ASP A 137 5.65 15.90 -4.77
N PRO A 138 6.22 15.14 -3.81
CA PRO A 138 5.45 14.15 -3.05
C PRO A 138 4.34 14.76 -2.19
N GLU A 139 4.48 16.01 -1.76
CA GLU A 139 3.48 16.72 -0.95
C GLU A 139 2.13 16.81 -1.67
N ARG A 140 2.16 16.88 -3.00
CA ARG A 140 0.96 16.80 -3.85
C ARG A 140 0.06 15.62 -3.51
N ALA A 141 0.62 14.49 -3.08
CA ALA A 141 -0.10 13.26 -2.77
C ALA A 141 -0.49 13.10 -1.29
N LEU A 142 -0.32 14.13 -0.45
CA LEU A 142 -0.63 14.05 0.98
C LEU A 142 -2.07 13.60 1.28
N ALA A 143 -3.07 14.04 0.52
CA ALA A 143 -4.44 13.55 0.71
C ALA A 143 -4.63 12.04 0.47
N LEU A 144 -3.70 11.39 -0.24
CA LEU A 144 -3.74 9.95 -0.49
C LEU A 144 -2.80 9.17 0.45
N LEU A 145 -1.74 9.83 0.93
CA LEU A 145 -0.64 9.23 1.68
C LEU A 145 -0.57 9.66 3.16
N CYS A 146 -1.47 10.51 3.64
CA CYS A 146 -1.54 10.84 5.07
C CYS A 146 -2.16 9.69 5.89
N GLY A 147 -1.99 9.76 7.21
CA GLY A 147 -2.51 8.78 8.16
C GLY A 147 -1.73 7.46 8.17
N THR A 148 -2.13 6.55 9.05
CA THR A 148 -1.42 5.28 9.22
C THR A 148 -1.68 4.34 8.06
N ILE A 149 -0.71 3.48 7.75
CA ILE A 149 -0.80 2.58 6.60
C ILE A 149 -1.93 1.55 6.70
N HIS A 150 -2.36 1.22 7.92
CA HIS A 150 -3.44 0.28 8.15
C HIS A 150 -4.84 0.93 8.07
N GLN A 151 -4.96 2.25 8.14
CA GLN A 151 -6.25 2.94 8.05
C GLN A 151 -6.83 2.86 6.62
N ARG A 152 -8.15 2.65 6.53
CA ARG A 152 -8.88 2.78 5.26
C ARG A 152 -9.15 4.27 4.99
N SER A 153 -9.01 4.69 3.73
CA SER A 153 -9.34 6.04 3.29
C SER A 153 -10.28 5.96 2.09
N ASP A 154 -11.47 6.55 2.22
CA ASP A 154 -12.44 6.58 1.13
C ASP A 154 -11.94 7.43 -0.03
N LEU A 155 -11.28 8.55 0.26
CA LEU A 155 -10.66 9.39 -0.77
C LEU A 155 -9.61 8.62 -1.57
N LEU A 156 -8.75 7.88 -0.86
CA LEU A 156 -7.78 6.98 -1.50
C LEU A 156 -8.50 5.97 -2.39
N ALA A 157 -9.58 5.34 -1.91
CA ALA A 157 -10.32 4.36 -2.71
C ALA A 157 -10.99 4.95 -3.96
N GLN A 158 -11.57 6.15 -3.86
CA GLN A 158 -12.22 6.81 -4.98
C GLN A 158 -11.23 7.23 -6.08
N ILE A 159 -10.03 7.67 -5.70
CA ILE A 159 -9.01 8.16 -6.64
C ILE A 159 -8.11 7.01 -7.13
N ALA A 160 -7.56 6.21 -6.22
CA ALA A 160 -6.55 5.19 -6.55
C ALA A 160 -7.10 3.97 -7.31
N SER A 161 -8.41 3.75 -7.30
CA SER A 161 -9.05 2.73 -8.12
C SER A 161 -9.04 3.03 -9.63
N ARG A 162 -8.66 4.26 -10.01
CA ARG A 162 -8.64 4.77 -11.39
C ARG A 162 -7.23 5.24 -11.75
N PRO A 163 -6.49 4.48 -12.57
CA PRO A 163 -5.11 4.82 -12.94
C PRO A 163 -4.94 6.24 -13.53
N SER A 164 -5.89 6.70 -14.35
CA SER A 164 -5.89 8.04 -14.95
C SER A 164 -5.96 9.15 -13.89
N LEU A 165 -6.80 8.98 -12.86
CA LEU A 165 -6.98 9.97 -11.81
C LEU A 165 -5.79 10.01 -10.85
N VAL A 166 -5.33 8.85 -10.39
CA VAL A 166 -4.27 8.77 -9.36
C VAL A 166 -2.90 9.20 -9.88
N THR A 167 -2.67 9.12 -11.18
CA THR A 167 -1.42 9.59 -11.81
C THR A 167 -1.50 11.04 -12.28
N CYS A 168 -2.69 11.63 -12.36
CA CYS A 168 -2.87 13.01 -12.78
C CYS A 168 -2.49 13.99 -11.65
N LYS A 169 -1.44 14.79 -11.89
CA LYS A 169 -0.92 15.78 -10.94
C LYS A 169 -1.99 16.79 -10.51
N ALA A 170 -2.76 17.32 -11.46
CA ALA A 170 -3.80 18.31 -11.17
C ALA A 170 -4.91 17.73 -10.29
N VAL A 171 -5.34 16.49 -10.55
CA VAL A 171 -6.37 15.80 -9.77
C VAL A 171 -5.88 15.54 -8.34
N VAL A 172 -4.70 14.98 -8.19
CA VAL A 172 -4.16 14.62 -6.87
C VAL A 172 -3.80 15.87 -6.07
N GLY A 173 -3.21 16.88 -6.70
CA GLY A 173 -2.94 18.18 -6.05
C GLY A 173 -4.22 18.90 -5.63
N GLY A 174 -5.25 18.91 -6.47
CA GLY A 174 -6.56 19.45 -6.13
C GLY A 174 -7.22 18.70 -4.97
N ALA A 175 -7.14 17.37 -4.95
CA ALA A 175 -7.63 16.57 -3.82
C ALA A 175 -6.88 16.92 -2.52
N THR A 176 -5.56 17.11 -2.57
CA THR A 176 -4.77 17.57 -1.42
C THR A 176 -5.21 18.94 -0.94
N GLN A 177 -5.34 19.93 -1.83
CA GLN A 177 -5.80 21.27 -1.46
C GLN A 177 -7.20 21.26 -0.82
N LEU A 178 -8.12 20.45 -1.35
CA LEU A 178 -9.50 20.39 -0.87
C LEU A 178 -9.66 19.61 0.43
N TYR A 179 -8.91 18.51 0.59
CA TYR A 179 -9.23 17.49 1.60
C TYR A 179 -8.16 17.28 2.65
N TYR A 180 -6.92 17.71 2.41
CA TYR A 180 -5.88 17.65 3.42
C TYR A 180 -6.01 18.82 4.40
N ASN A 181 -5.71 18.57 5.66
CA ASN A 181 -5.53 19.60 6.69
C ASN A 181 -4.09 19.52 7.22
N SER A 182 -3.27 20.48 6.80
CA SER A 182 -1.86 20.59 7.18
C SER A 182 -1.64 20.93 8.67
N GLU A 183 -2.64 21.45 9.37
CA GLU A 183 -2.52 21.71 10.82
C GLU A 183 -2.62 20.42 11.65
N THR A 184 -3.24 19.37 11.08
CA THR A 184 -3.54 18.13 11.80
C THR A 184 -2.99 16.88 11.12
N ASP A 185 -2.32 17.04 9.98
CA ASP A 185 -1.83 15.98 9.08
C ASP A 185 -2.86 14.89 8.78
N ARG A 186 -4.12 15.31 8.58
CA ARG A 186 -5.28 14.43 8.41
C ARG A 186 -6.19 14.91 7.31
N ILE A 187 -7.00 13.98 6.82
CA ILE A 187 -8.13 14.31 5.95
C ILE A 187 -9.19 15.06 6.74
N ARG A 188 -9.72 16.13 6.13
CA ARG A 188 -10.81 16.94 6.69
C ARG A 188 -12.04 16.07 6.98
N ARG A 189 -12.79 16.46 8.02
CA ARG A 189 -14.04 15.78 8.38
C ARG A 189 -15.08 15.95 7.26
N GLY A 190 -15.90 14.91 7.04
CA GLY A 190 -16.98 14.92 6.05
C GLY A 190 -16.58 14.43 4.65
N VAL A 191 -15.29 14.23 4.37
CA VAL A 191 -14.79 13.76 3.05
C VAL A 191 -15.36 12.38 2.67
N SER A 192 -15.51 11.50 3.65
CA SER A 192 -16.14 10.16 3.51
C SER A 192 -17.66 10.17 3.33
N GLY A 193 -18.32 11.34 3.36
CA GLY A 193 -19.77 11.45 3.23
C GLY A 193 -20.30 11.17 1.82
N LYS A 194 -21.62 11.30 1.66
CA LYS A 194 -22.30 11.25 0.34
C LYS A 194 -22.77 12.62 -0.15
N GLY A 195 -22.62 13.65 0.69
CA GLY A 195 -23.10 15.01 0.44
C GLY A 195 -22.20 15.84 -0.47
N PRO A 196 -22.56 17.10 -0.70
CA PRO A 196 -21.71 18.08 -1.38
C PRO A 196 -20.31 18.13 -0.75
N GLY A 197 -19.29 18.31 -1.59
CA GLY A 197 -17.89 18.39 -1.15
C GLY A 197 -17.26 17.04 -0.76
N SER A 198 -17.97 15.91 -0.79
CA SER A 198 -17.37 14.61 -0.51
C SER A 198 -16.38 14.12 -1.58
N ALA A 199 -15.47 13.23 -1.20
CA ALA A 199 -14.53 12.57 -2.12
C ALA A 199 -15.25 11.85 -3.27
N ARG A 200 -16.43 11.28 -2.98
CA ARG A 200 -17.26 10.62 -3.99
C ARG A 200 -17.71 11.61 -5.06
N ARG A 201 -18.25 12.77 -4.66
CA ARG A 201 -18.68 13.81 -5.61
C ARG A 201 -17.52 14.35 -6.44
N PHE A 202 -16.35 14.53 -5.83
CA PHE A 202 -15.14 14.93 -6.56
C PHE A 202 -14.77 13.91 -7.64
N ALA A 203 -14.73 12.62 -7.29
CA ALA A 203 -14.43 11.56 -8.24
C ALA A 203 -15.52 11.39 -9.32
N ASP A 204 -16.80 11.59 -8.98
CA ASP A 204 -17.93 11.54 -9.91
C ASP A 204 -17.83 12.66 -10.96
N VAL A 205 -17.53 13.89 -10.54
CA VAL A 205 -17.37 15.05 -11.45
C VAL A 205 -16.19 14.82 -12.39
N LEU A 206 -15.05 14.35 -11.88
CA LEU A 206 -13.89 14.05 -12.72
C LEU A 206 -14.19 12.96 -13.76
N SER A 207 -14.97 11.94 -13.39
CA SER A 207 -15.42 10.91 -14.34
C SER A 207 -16.37 11.44 -15.41
N GLN A 208 -17.16 12.48 -15.13
CA GLN A 208 -18.01 13.11 -16.16
C GLN A 208 -17.18 13.87 -17.21
N LEU A 209 -15.99 14.32 -16.82
CA LEU A 209 -15.05 15.01 -17.71
C LEU A 209 -14.14 14.02 -18.46
N ASP A 210 -14.20 12.72 -18.13
CA ASP A 210 -13.41 11.68 -18.77
C ASP A 210 -14.04 11.33 -20.12
N LEU A 211 -13.30 11.56 -21.20
CA LEU A 211 -13.76 11.26 -22.56
C LEU A 211 -13.54 9.77 -22.84
N THR A 212 -14.62 9.02 -22.97
CA THR A 212 -14.59 7.63 -23.46
C THR A 212 -14.53 7.66 -24.99
N TRP A 213 -13.34 7.55 -25.56
CA TRP A 213 -13.13 7.38 -27.01
C TRP A 213 -12.93 5.90 -27.36
#